data_AF-A0A920HU44-F1
#
_entry.id   AF-A0A920HU44-F1
#
_cell.length_a   1.000
_cell.length_b   1.000
_cell.length_c   1.000
_cell.angle_alpha   90.00
_cell.angle_beta   90.00
_cell.angle_gamma   90.00
#
_symmetry.space_group_name_H-M   'P 1'
#
loop_
_entity.id
_entity.type
_entity.pdbx_description
1 polymer ?
#
loop_
_entity_poly.entity_id
_entity_poly.type
_entity_poly.pdbx_seq_one_letter_code
_entity_poly.pdbx_strand_id
1 'polypeptide(L)'
;MEAAKGNDEIFKNFRKSIERKTRGFLAPEYNIQCIEAAVNKSFDEGIKVERDLFIKLISGNQSAAQRYFFFAQRQVTKIPDIPKDTELLDIKKVGIIGAGTMGGGIAMNFANVGIPVTLVEQNQERLDRGIGIIRKNYENTASKGRITLEEVEKRMQCITGNISIDSLSDTDLIIEAVFENMDLKKEIFQN
;
A
#
# COMPACT_ATOMS: atom_id res chain seq x y z
N MET A 1 31.64 -12.81 6.70
CA MET A 1 31.52 -14.08 5.94
C MET A 1 32.00 -15.27 6.76
N GLU A 2 33.11 -15.18 7.50
CA GLU A 2 33.63 -16.31 8.31
C GLU A 2 32.60 -16.91 9.29
N ALA A 3 31.83 -16.09 9.99
CA ALA A 3 30.78 -16.56 10.92
C ALA A 3 29.61 -17.32 10.25
N ALA A 4 29.46 -17.22 8.92
CA ALA A 4 28.40 -17.88 8.16
C ALA A 4 28.90 -19.08 7.34
N LYS A 5 30.23 -19.24 7.20
CA LYS A 5 30.84 -20.29 6.38
C LYS A 5 30.62 -21.66 7.03
N GLY A 6 30.02 -22.59 6.29
CA GLY A 6 29.64 -23.92 6.81
C GLY A 6 28.47 -23.90 7.80
N ASN A 7 27.78 -22.77 7.96
CA ASN A 7 26.62 -22.65 8.83
C ASN A 7 25.32 -22.78 8.03
N ASP A 8 24.97 -24.02 7.69
CA ASP A 8 23.75 -24.37 6.96
C ASP A 8 22.47 -23.91 7.68
N GLU A 9 22.54 -23.75 9.01
CA GLU A 9 21.39 -23.39 9.83
C GLU A 9 20.91 -21.96 9.57
N ILE A 10 21.83 -21.02 9.27
CA ILE A 10 21.48 -19.65 8.88
C ILE A 10 20.57 -19.64 7.65
N PHE A 11 20.95 -20.39 6.61
CA PHE A 11 20.18 -20.43 5.37
C PHE A 11 18.85 -21.18 5.53
N LYS A 12 18.83 -22.28 6.30
CA LYS A 12 17.59 -23.01 6.64
C LYS A 12 16.60 -22.12 7.41
N ASN A 13 17.09 -21.40 8.41
CA ASN A 13 16.28 -20.48 9.21
C ASN A 13 15.73 -19.33 8.35
N PHE A 14 16.55 -18.77 7.46
CA PHE A 14 16.09 -17.71 6.56
C PHE A 14 15.03 -18.22 5.56
N ARG A 15 15.24 -19.38 4.93
CA ARG A 15 14.24 -20.03 4.07
C ARG A 15 12.89 -20.18 4.80
N LYS A 16 12.91 -20.71 6.03
CA LYS A 16 11.71 -20.87 6.87
C LYS A 16 11.04 -19.54 7.19
N SER A 17 11.81 -18.47 7.40
CA SER A 17 11.29 -17.13 7.70
C SER A 17 10.52 -16.48 6.54
N ILE A 18 10.85 -16.83 5.29
CA ILE A 18 10.23 -16.24 4.08
C ILE A 18 9.23 -17.17 3.39
N GLU A 19 9.24 -18.47 3.70
CA GLU A 19 8.48 -19.54 3.03
C GLU A 19 7.03 -19.15 2.69
N ARG A 20 6.31 -18.60 3.68
CA ARG A 20 4.90 -18.19 3.48
C ARG A 20 4.75 -17.07 2.47
N LYS A 21 5.68 -16.11 2.43
CA LYS A 21 5.63 -14.93 1.57
C LYS A 21 6.07 -15.25 0.14
N THR A 22 6.93 -16.25 -0.04
CA THR A 22 7.54 -16.59 -1.33
C THR A 22 7.06 -17.90 -1.91
N ARG A 23 6.03 -18.52 -1.31
CA ARG A 23 5.45 -19.77 -1.78
C ARG A 23 5.08 -19.68 -3.26
N GLY A 24 5.64 -20.57 -4.06
CA GLY A 24 5.43 -20.63 -5.51
C GLY A 24 6.37 -19.76 -6.34
N PHE A 25 7.22 -18.92 -5.74
CA PHE A 25 8.25 -18.15 -6.47
C PHE A 25 9.60 -18.86 -6.44
N LEU A 26 10.25 -18.97 -7.61
CA LEU A 26 11.59 -19.55 -7.75
C LEU A 26 12.69 -18.56 -7.38
N ALA A 27 12.52 -17.28 -7.74
CA ALA A 27 13.56 -16.26 -7.59
C ALA A 27 14.08 -16.10 -6.14
N PRO A 28 13.23 -16.06 -5.10
CA PRO A 28 13.71 -15.93 -3.72
C PRO A 28 14.59 -17.11 -3.27
N GLU A 29 14.24 -18.34 -3.63
CA GLU A 29 15.06 -19.51 -3.31
C GLU A 29 16.39 -19.48 -4.06
N TYR A 30 16.38 -19.11 -5.35
CA TYR A 30 17.61 -19.04 -6.14
C TYR A 30 18.54 -17.94 -5.64
N ASN A 31 17.99 -16.80 -5.18
CA ASN A 31 18.78 -15.76 -4.53
C ASN A 31 19.46 -16.27 -3.25
N ILE A 32 18.77 -17.10 -2.45
CA ILE A 32 19.39 -17.73 -1.27
C ILE A 32 20.54 -18.64 -1.68
N GLN A 33 20.37 -19.45 -2.73
CA GLN A 33 21.43 -20.32 -3.26
C GLN A 33 22.63 -19.54 -3.78
N CYS A 34 22.43 -18.38 -4.44
CA CYS A 34 23.52 -17.50 -4.85
C CYS A 34 24.33 -17.02 -3.65
N ILE A 35 23.65 -16.58 -2.58
CA ILE A 35 24.32 -16.10 -1.36
C ILE A 35 25.02 -17.26 -0.63
N GLU A 36 24.39 -18.43 -0.57
CA GLU A 36 24.95 -19.64 0.02
C GLU A 36 26.22 -20.10 -0.73
N ALA A 37 26.21 -20.02 -2.07
CA ALA A 37 27.38 -20.26 -2.90
C ALA A 37 28.49 -19.22 -2.64
N ALA A 38 28.15 -17.93 -2.57
CA ALA A 38 29.11 -16.88 -2.29
C ALA A 38 29.79 -17.01 -0.91
N VAL A 39 29.10 -17.57 0.09
CA VAL A 39 29.64 -17.80 1.42
C VAL A 39 30.51 -19.07 1.50
N ASN A 40 30.11 -20.14 0.81
CA ASN A 40 30.69 -21.47 1.00
C ASN A 40 31.69 -21.89 -0.09
N LYS A 41 31.65 -21.27 -1.28
CA LYS A 41 32.52 -21.60 -2.42
C LYS A 41 33.59 -20.54 -2.64
N SER A 42 34.53 -20.81 -3.55
CA SER A 42 35.40 -19.77 -4.09
C SER A 42 34.60 -18.74 -4.89
N PHE A 43 35.14 -17.54 -5.05
CA PHE A 43 34.49 -16.48 -5.84
C PHE A 43 34.17 -16.96 -7.27
N ASP A 44 35.13 -17.59 -7.95
CA ASP A 44 34.98 -18.09 -9.33
C ASP A 44 33.90 -19.16 -9.48
N GLU A 45 33.66 -19.96 -8.44
CA GLU A 45 32.56 -20.92 -8.43
C GLU A 45 31.23 -20.25 -8.09
N GLY A 46 31.22 -19.27 -7.17
CA GLY A 46 30.04 -18.51 -6.80
C GLY A 46 29.44 -17.77 -7.98
N ILE A 47 30.26 -17.09 -8.79
CA ILE A 47 29.78 -16.39 -10.00
C ILE A 47 29.20 -17.33 -11.05
N LYS A 48 29.69 -18.59 -11.13
CA LYS A 48 29.12 -19.60 -12.04
C LYS A 48 27.73 -20.01 -11.57
N VAL A 49 27.57 -20.26 -10.26
CA VAL A 49 26.25 -20.56 -9.67
C VAL A 49 25.27 -19.42 -9.91
N GLU A 50 25.69 -18.17 -9.66
CA GLU A 50 24.86 -16.99 -9.88
C GLU A 50 24.42 -16.89 -11.35
N ARG A 51 25.36 -17.04 -12.29
CA ARG A 51 25.07 -16.99 -13.73
C ARG A 51 24.07 -18.07 -14.14
N ASP A 52 24.27 -19.31 -13.70
CA ASP A 52 23.41 -20.43 -14.05
C ASP A 52 21.98 -20.23 -13.52
N LEU A 53 21.85 -19.80 -12.26
CA LEU A 53 20.55 -19.53 -11.64
C LEU A 53 19.87 -18.31 -12.26
N PHE A 54 20.62 -17.26 -12.58
CA PHE A 54 20.11 -16.09 -13.28
C PHE A 54 19.53 -16.44 -14.65
N ILE A 55 20.24 -17.24 -15.45
CA ILE A 55 19.76 -17.66 -16.78
C ILE A 55 18.45 -18.44 -16.65
N LYS A 56 18.34 -19.35 -15.67
CA LYS A 56 17.09 -20.08 -15.42
C LYS A 56 15.93 -19.16 -15.04
N LEU A 57 16.18 -18.12 -14.24
CA LEU A 57 15.15 -17.17 -13.85
C LEU A 57 14.71 -16.30 -15.01
N ILE A 58 15.64 -15.69 -15.76
CA ILE A 58 15.31 -14.74 -16.82
C ILE A 58 14.55 -15.40 -17.98
N SER A 59 14.88 -16.67 -18.27
CA SER A 59 14.20 -17.48 -19.28
C SER A 59 12.88 -18.09 -18.79
N GLY A 60 12.58 -18.01 -17.50
CA GLY A 60 11.39 -18.62 -16.90
C GLY A 60 10.12 -17.77 -17.03
N ASN A 61 8.96 -18.43 -17.01
CA ASN A 61 7.65 -17.79 -17.13
C ASN A 61 7.36 -16.79 -16.00
N GLN A 62 7.86 -17.03 -14.77
CA GLN A 62 7.65 -16.11 -13.64
C GLN A 62 8.30 -14.75 -13.89
N SER A 63 9.52 -14.73 -14.43
CA SER A 63 10.21 -13.48 -14.76
C SER A 63 9.51 -12.77 -15.94
N ALA A 64 9.09 -13.52 -16.97
CA ALA A 64 8.31 -12.96 -18.07
C ALA A 64 7.00 -12.30 -17.59
N ALA A 65 6.26 -12.98 -16.71
CA ALA A 65 5.01 -12.47 -16.13
C ALA A 65 5.24 -11.23 -15.24
N GLN A 66 6.29 -11.23 -14.41
CA GLN A 66 6.64 -10.07 -13.58
C GLN A 66 7.05 -8.86 -14.42
N ARG A 67 7.82 -9.06 -15.50
CA ARG A 67 8.15 -7.98 -16.45
C ARG A 67 6.91 -7.45 -17.14
N TYR A 68 6.00 -8.33 -17.58
CA TYR A 68 4.71 -7.92 -18.13
C TYR A 68 3.92 -7.07 -17.12
N PHE A 69 3.78 -7.54 -15.88
CA PHE A 69 3.08 -6.80 -14.82
C PHE A 69 3.72 -5.44 -14.55
N PHE A 70 5.05 -5.36 -14.52
CA PHE A 70 5.78 -4.09 -14.39
C PHE A 70 5.42 -3.09 -15.49
N PHE A 71 5.35 -3.52 -16.75
CA PHE A 71 4.94 -2.64 -17.85
C PHE A 71 3.44 -2.30 -17.79
N ALA A 72 2.58 -3.27 -17.43
CA ALA A 72 1.16 -3.04 -17.26
C ALA A 72 0.88 -1.96 -16.19
N GLN A 73 1.55 -2.01 -15.04
CA GLN A 73 1.46 -0.97 -13.99
C GLN A 73 1.86 0.43 -14.46
N ARG A 74 2.74 0.54 -15.47
CA ARG A 74 3.12 1.84 -16.06
C ARG A 74 2.13 2.30 -17.13
N GLN A 75 1.37 1.37 -17.71
CA GLN A 75 0.34 1.67 -18.69
C GLN A 75 -0.97 2.11 -18.05
N VAL A 76 -1.35 1.62 -16.86
CA VAL A 76 -2.64 1.97 -16.22
C VAL A 76 -2.81 3.47 -15.92
N THR A 77 -1.72 4.23 -15.86
CA THR A 77 -1.75 5.70 -15.67
C THR A 77 -1.97 6.46 -16.97
N LYS A 78 -1.92 5.79 -18.13
CA LYS A 78 -2.11 6.37 -19.46
C LYS A 78 -3.51 6.00 -19.94
N ILE A 79 -4.46 6.90 -19.72
CA ILE A 79 -5.87 6.70 -20.08
C ILE A 79 -6.04 7.15 -21.54
N PRO A 80 -6.45 6.28 -22.49
CA PRO A 80 -6.49 6.62 -23.92
C PRO A 80 -7.27 7.88 -24.26
N ASP A 81 -8.37 8.12 -23.55
CA ASP A 81 -9.29 9.24 -23.80
C ASP A 81 -9.01 10.47 -22.93
N ILE A 82 -7.93 10.48 -22.14
CA ILE A 82 -7.51 11.63 -21.33
C ILE A 82 -6.11 12.08 -21.78
N PRO A 83 -6.00 13.24 -22.44
CA PRO A 83 -4.73 13.81 -22.86
C PRO A 83 -3.74 13.97 -21.71
N LYS A 84 -2.44 13.88 -22.00
CA LYS A 84 -1.40 14.01 -20.96
C LYS A 84 -1.25 15.44 -20.41
N ASP A 85 -1.72 16.41 -21.18
CA ASP A 85 -1.73 17.83 -20.90
C ASP A 85 -3.07 18.31 -20.33
N THR A 86 -3.99 17.39 -19.99
CA THR A 86 -5.19 17.73 -19.22
C THR A 86 -4.79 18.48 -17.95
N GLU A 87 -5.33 19.68 -17.80
CA GLU A 87 -5.10 20.52 -16.63
C GLU A 87 -5.55 19.79 -15.35
N LEU A 88 -4.69 19.78 -14.35
CA LEU A 88 -4.96 19.13 -13.08
C LEU A 88 -5.52 20.15 -12.09
N LEU A 89 -6.58 19.75 -11.39
CA LEU A 89 -7.08 20.49 -10.24
C LEU A 89 -6.13 20.31 -9.05
N ASP A 90 -5.79 21.42 -8.40
CA ASP A 90 -4.99 21.42 -7.18
C ASP A 90 -5.90 21.11 -5.98
N ILE A 91 -5.83 19.87 -5.49
CA ILE A 91 -6.68 19.39 -4.39
C ILE A 91 -5.94 19.60 -3.06
N LYS A 92 -6.40 20.58 -2.28
CA LYS A 92 -5.83 20.95 -0.96
C LYS A 92 -6.70 20.50 0.20
N LYS A 93 -8.01 20.30 0.01
CA LYS A 93 -8.95 19.86 1.04
C LYS A 93 -9.95 18.88 0.44
N VAL A 94 -10.22 17.78 1.16
CA VAL A 94 -11.12 16.72 0.70
C VAL A 94 -12.27 16.49 1.68
N GLY A 95 -13.49 16.41 1.16
CA GLY A 95 -14.66 15.93 1.87
C GLY A 95 -14.89 14.45 1.62
N ILE A 96 -15.24 13.68 2.65
CA ILE A 96 -15.64 12.28 2.51
C ILE A 96 -16.96 12.05 3.20
N ILE A 97 -17.95 11.55 2.48
CA ILE A 97 -19.29 11.27 3.01
C ILE A 97 -19.38 9.78 3.31
N GLY A 98 -19.49 9.44 4.60
CA GLY A 98 -19.53 8.08 5.13
C GLY A 98 -18.26 7.72 5.91
N ALA A 99 -18.40 7.42 7.19
CA ALA A 99 -17.29 7.04 8.09
C ALA A 99 -17.13 5.50 8.21
N GLY A 100 -17.64 4.76 7.23
CA GLY A 100 -17.50 3.29 7.14
C GLY A 100 -16.10 2.82 6.74
N THR A 101 -15.96 1.53 6.45
CA THR A 101 -14.67 0.91 6.09
C THR A 101 -13.98 1.60 4.90
N MET A 102 -14.74 1.88 3.84
CA MET A 102 -14.19 2.51 2.63
C MET A 102 -13.85 3.98 2.89
N GLY A 103 -14.80 4.76 3.43
CA GLY A 103 -14.57 6.18 3.73
C GLY A 103 -13.40 6.40 4.68
N GLY A 104 -13.24 5.56 5.70
CA GLY A 104 -12.06 5.61 6.58
C GLY A 104 -10.74 5.29 5.86
N GLY A 105 -10.73 4.29 4.98
CA GLY A 105 -9.54 3.97 4.17
C GLY A 105 -9.18 5.08 3.17
N ILE A 106 -10.18 5.72 2.56
CA ILE A 106 -10.00 6.85 1.65
C ILE A 106 -9.48 8.07 2.44
N ALA A 107 -10.05 8.36 3.61
CA ALA A 107 -9.57 9.43 4.50
C ALA A 107 -8.09 9.25 4.85
N MET A 108 -7.70 8.03 5.20
CA MET A 108 -6.31 7.69 5.49
C MET A 108 -5.38 7.90 4.28
N ASN A 109 -5.86 7.70 3.04
CA ASN A 109 -5.05 7.90 1.84
C ASN A 109 -4.59 9.36 1.71
N PHE A 110 -5.51 10.30 1.84
CA PHE A 110 -5.22 11.74 1.80
C PHE A 110 -4.42 12.20 3.02
N ALA A 111 -4.79 11.75 4.23
CA ALA A 111 -4.08 12.10 5.45
C ALA A 111 -2.61 11.62 5.44
N ASN A 112 -2.30 10.49 4.78
CA ASN A 112 -0.93 9.99 4.66
C ASN A 112 0.00 10.94 3.87
N VAL A 113 -0.55 11.74 2.96
CA VAL A 113 0.19 12.75 2.20
C VAL A 113 -0.02 14.17 2.74
N GLY A 114 -0.71 14.31 3.88
CA GLY A 114 -0.90 15.58 4.58
C GLY A 114 -2.01 16.46 4.00
N ILE A 115 -2.93 15.91 3.20
CA ILE A 115 -4.11 16.62 2.72
C ILE A 115 -5.20 16.55 3.80
N PRO A 116 -5.70 17.69 4.31
CA PRO A 116 -6.83 17.75 5.23
C PRO A 116 -8.10 17.08 4.67
N VAL A 117 -8.77 16.34 5.54
CA VAL A 117 -9.99 15.59 5.25
C VAL A 117 -11.09 15.96 6.25
N THR A 118 -12.24 16.36 5.73
CA THR A 118 -13.49 16.43 6.51
C THR A 118 -14.29 15.16 6.28
N LEU A 119 -14.45 14.34 7.32
CA LEU A 119 -15.21 13.11 7.29
C LEU A 119 -16.62 13.36 7.85
N VAL A 120 -17.64 13.20 7.00
CA VAL A 120 -19.04 13.42 7.33
C VAL A 120 -19.76 12.10 7.55
N GLU A 121 -20.56 12.01 8.61
CA GLU A 121 -21.41 10.84 8.89
C GLU A 121 -22.72 11.29 9.55
N GLN A 122 -23.81 10.56 9.33
CA GLN A 122 -25.15 10.99 9.78
C GLN A 122 -25.33 10.97 11.31
N ASN A 123 -24.50 10.20 12.02
CA ASN A 123 -24.66 9.96 13.45
C ASN A 123 -23.29 10.03 14.15
N GLN A 124 -23.23 10.77 15.27
CA GLN A 124 -22.01 10.99 16.04
C GLN A 124 -21.37 9.66 16.51
N GLU A 125 -22.16 8.69 16.95
CA GLU A 125 -21.66 7.38 17.38
C GLU A 125 -20.97 6.63 16.22
N ARG A 126 -21.54 6.71 15.01
CA ARG A 126 -20.95 6.10 13.81
C ARG A 126 -19.69 6.84 13.37
N LEU A 127 -19.70 8.17 13.47
CA LEU A 127 -18.55 9.01 13.18
C LEU A 127 -17.38 8.68 14.12
N ASP A 128 -17.63 8.69 15.43
CA ASP A 128 -16.64 8.39 16.47
C ASP A 128 -16.08 6.97 16.29
N ARG A 129 -16.95 6.00 15.97
CA ARG A 129 -16.53 4.64 15.64
C ARG A 129 -15.62 4.62 14.41
N GLY A 130 -15.96 5.33 13.34
CA GLY A 130 -15.15 5.42 12.12
C GLY A 130 -13.77 6.03 12.38
N ILE A 131 -13.72 7.16 13.08
CA ILE A 131 -12.48 7.83 13.50
C ILE A 131 -11.65 6.94 14.42
N GLY A 132 -12.29 6.24 15.36
CA GLY A 132 -11.63 5.27 16.23
C GLY A 132 -10.99 4.11 15.46
N ILE A 133 -11.66 3.60 14.41
CA ILE A 133 -11.09 2.58 13.52
C ILE A 133 -9.88 3.12 12.75
N ILE A 134 -9.94 4.35 12.23
CA ILE A 134 -8.81 5.00 11.54
C ILE A 134 -7.60 5.09 12.48
N ARG A 135 -7.78 5.62 13.70
CA ARG A 135 -6.73 5.72 14.71
C ARG A 135 -6.11 4.35 15.00
N LYS A 136 -6.94 3.34 15.26
CA LYS A 136 -6.48 1.96 15.51
C LYS A 136 -5.66 1.40 14.34
N ASN A 137 -6.03 1.71 13.10
CA ASN A 137 -5.27 1.28 11.92
C ASN A 137 -3.88 1.92 11.87
N TYR A 138 -3.77 3.20 12.22
CA TYR A 138 -2.48 3.88 12.34
C TYR A 138 -1.63 3.33 13.49
N GLU A 139 -2.20 3.15 14.67
CA GLU A 139 -1.50 2.56 15.82
C GLU A 139 -1.02 1.14 15.52
N ASN A 140 -1.82 0.33 14.81
CA ASN A 140 -1.43 -1.01 14.35
C ASN A 140 -0.29 -0.98 13.32
N THR A 141 -0.16 0.12 12.57
CA THR A 141 0.95 0.33 11.63
C THR A 141 2.20 0.76 12.38
N ALA A 142 2.04 1.60 13.40
CA ALA A 142 3.11 2.04 14.28
C ALA A 142 3.69 0.89 15.12
N SER A 143 2.83 0.02 15.68
CA SER A 143 3.26 -1.16 16.45
C SER A 143 4.07 -2.16 15.62
N LYS A 144 3.92 -2.12 14.29
CA LYS A 144 4.73 -2.90 13.33
C LYS A 144 6.03 -2.18 12.91
N GLY A 145 6.35 -1.05 13.53
CA GLY A 145 7.54 -0.24 13.25
C GLY A 145 7.55 0.43 11.88
N ARG A 146 6.37 0.59 11.23
CA ARG A 146 6.28 1.18 9.88
C ARG A 146 6.11 2.70 9.91
N ILE A 147 5.64 3.25 11.02
CA ILE A 147 5.50 4.68 11.31
C ILE A 147 5.75 4.93 12.80
N THR A 148 6.03 6.16 13.19
CA THR A 148 6.15 6.58 14.59
C THR A 148 4.77 6.97 15.16
N LEU A 149 4.66 7.05 16.49
CA LEU A 149 3.45 7.58 17.14
C LEU A 149 3.22 9.07 16.82
N GLU A 150 4.28 9.83 16.59
CA GLU A 150 4.18 11.23 16.14
C GLU A 150 3.54 11.31 14.74
N GLU A 151 3.92 10.41 13.83
CA GLU A 151 3.29 10.30 12.52
C GLU A 151 1.82 9.86 12.60
N VAL A 152 1.43 9.06 13.61
CA VAL A 152 0.02 8.77 13.90
C VAL A 152 -0.72 10.06 14.21
N GLU A 153 -0.23 10.85 15.17
CA GLU A 153 -0.90 12.09 15.57
C GLU A 153 -0.97 13.10 14.43
N LYS A 154 0.11 13.27 13.66
CA LYS A 154 0.12 14.16 12.48
C LYS A 154 -0.96 13.79 11.46
N ARG A 155 -1.15 12.49 11.20
CA ARG A 155 -2.17 12.01 10.25
C ARG A 155 -3.57 12.14 10.83
N MET A 156 -3.75 11.88 12.12
CA MET A 156 -5.03 12.07 12.80
C MET A 156 -5.44 13.56 12.83
N GLN A 157 -4.49 14.48 12.98
CA GLN A 157 -4.75 15.92 12.89
C GLN A 157 -5.22 16.37 11.49
N CYS A 158 -4.93 15.59 10.44
CA CYS A 158 -5.45 15.87 9.11
C CYS A 158 -6.92 15.48 8.97
N ILE A 159 -7.53 14.76 9.92
CA ILE A 159 -8.88 14.22 9.78
C ILE A 159 -9.80 14.88 10.83
N THR A 160 -10.79 15.64 10.34
CA THR A 160 -11.82 16.26 11.17
C THR A 160 -13.17 15.60 10.90
N GLY A 161 -13.89 15.22 11.96
CA GLY A 161 -15.24 14.66 11.84
C GLY A 161 -16.32 15.74 11.89
N ASN A 162 -17.41 15.56 11.13
CA ASN A 162 -18.61 16.38 11.22
C ASN A 162 -19.89 15.54 10.97
N ILE A 163 -21.04 16.02 11.45
CA ILE A 163 -22.35 15.39 11.22
C ILE A 163 -23.23 16.15 10.23
N SER A 164 -22.78 17.32 9.77
CA SER A 164 -23.46 18.11 8.74
C SER A 164 -22.64 18.12 7.45
N ILE A 165 -23.33 17.94 6.33
CA ILE A 165 -22.77 18.05 4.98
C ILE A 165 -22.33 19.48 4.66
N ASP A 166 -22.91 20.50 5.31
CA ASP A 166 -22.54 21.92 5.12
C ASP A 166 -21.06 22.19 5.43
N SER A 167 -20.44 21.32 6.24
CA SER A 167 -19.01 21.35 6.56
C SER A 167 -18.10 21.07 5.35
N LEU A 168 -18.66 20.63 4.22
CA LEU A 168 -17.94 20.35 2.97
C LEU A 168 -17.91 21.53 2.00
N SER A 169 -18.53 22.66 2.35
CA SER A 169 -18.67 23.85 1.47
C SER A 169 -17.34 24.46 0.99
N ASP A 170 -16.23 24.22 1.71
CA ASP A 170 -14.88 24.72 1.39
C ASP A 170 -13.91 23.59 0.98
N THR A 171 -14.43 22.49 0.41
CA THR A 171 -13.60 21.37 -0.06
C THR A 171 -13.40 21.40 -1.58
N ASP A 172 -12.20 21.01 -2.04
CA ASP A 172 -11.85 21.00 -3.47
C ASP A 172 -12.34 19.72 -4.17
N LEU A 173 -12.53 18.64 -3.39
CA LEU A 173 -13.00 17.33 -3.86
C LEU A 173 -13.88 16.69 -2.79
N ILE A 174 -15.05 16.19 -3.19
CA ILE A 174 -15.95 15.40 -2.32
C ILE A 174 -16.01 13.97 -2.86
N ILE A 175 -15.82 12.99 -1.97
CA ILE A 175 -15.93 11.56 -2.29
C ILE A 175 -17.04 10.95 -1.43
N GLU A 176 -18.06 10.40 -2.10
CA GLU A 176 -19.12 9.66 -1.44
C GLU A 176 -18.73 8.19 -1.24
N ALA A 177 -18.93 7.69 -0.02
CA ALA A 177 -18.60 6.34 0.43
C ALA A 177 -19.67 5.80 1.42
N VAL A 178 -20.94 6.10 1.16
CA VAL A 178 -22.10 5.59 1.90
C VAL A 178 -22.53 4.21 1.37
N PHE A 179 -23.59 3.67 1.97
CA PHE A 179 -24.16 2.39 1.56
C PHE A 179 -24.60 2.40 0.09
N GLU A 180 -24.53 1.23 -0.54
CA GLU A 180 -24.92 1.04 -1.93
C GLU A 180 -26.46 1.07 -2.06
N ASN A 181 -27.02 2.28 -2.09
CA ASN A 181 -28.43 2.55 -2.34
C ASN A 181 -28.54 3.74 -3.30
N MET A 182 -29.23 3.53 -4.42
CA MET A 182 -29.31 4.52 -5.50
C MET A 182 -30.06 5.80 -5.09
N ASP A 183 -31.16 5.67 -4.34
CA ASP A 183 -31.96 6.82 -3.93
C ASP A 183 -31.19 7.70 -2.94
N LEU A 184 -30.50 7.06 -1.97
CA LEU A 184 -29.61 7.74 -1.04
C LEU A 184 -28.46 8.46 -1.77
N LYS A 185 -27.82 7.82 -2.75
CA LYS A 185 -26.75 8.47 -3.52
C LYS A 185 -27.28 9.66 -4.31
N LYS A 186 -28.45 9.55 -4.93
CA LYS A 186 -29.07 10.69 -5.63
C LYS A 186 -29.38 11.85 -4.69
N GLU A 187 -29.93 11.56 -3.51
CA GLU A 187 -30.22 12.56 -2.49
C GLU A 187 -28.94 13.29 -2.06
N ILE A 188 -27.84 12.57 -1.82
CA ILE A 188 -26.55 13.15 -1.44
C ILE A 188 -26.01 14.08 -2.53
N PHE A 189 -26.11 13.70 -3.80
CA PHE A 189 -25.56 14.50 -4.92
C PHE A 189 -26.43 15.69 -5.34
N GLN A 190 -27.67 15.79 -4.84
CA GLN A 190 -28.57 16.91 -5.10
C GLN A 190 -28.40 18.08 -4.14
N ASN A 191 -27.84 17.82 -2.95
CA ASN A 191 -27.64 18.78 -1.87
C ASN A 191 -26.17 19.22 -1.79
#